data_AF-A0A086M2V3-F1
#
_entry.id   AF-A0A086M2V3-F1
#
_cell.length_a   1.000
_cell.length_b   1.000
_cell.length_c   1.000
_cell.angle_alpha   90.00
_cell.angle_beta   90.00
_cell.angle_gamma   90.00
#
_symmetry.space_group_name_H-M   'P 1'
#
loop_
_entity.id
_entity.type
_entity.pdbx_description
1 polymer ?
#
loop_
_entity_poly.entity_id
_entity_poly.type
_entity_poly.pdbx_seq_one_letter_code
_entity_poly.pdbx_strand_id
1 'polypeptide(L)'
;MASNKALGKKMSLLEEELRGPVKVMDTYDPIFDSESEDEDCLYTVIDVAADEYRQALNKTSCFSGATPPPQKSHLTLDEFTKLAKEILNSYFVNRETFDLSKALEELNCNQYLDSFLVLAIQSSLHRSTDEQRCISASLTLLVDKHIVSKQQMVRAFEKLIQSASDINGDSQLNPDRVYLFLDCAVLDGCVDESYVRRLPEKFLAALSRETLEGNRHLVDALRNLKSFKEAVRNFLPDFFNSGSVEEMKIFLDEQRQPLLQHEFVKMVVESAFSKENEHREMVSNALDRLYGKVLKPDDIQLAFARLVGDVDDYSLDNPDVYYLLAKFLARAVADEILPPSFLLDRYRLNYGGDAGVQVLKKVQKWLAEQNGKGISVRLRKVWTGTDPDNAEACEFKARVRECLYEYFDSNDKKEAACILRELELSPDQAAEMVRKLLVIGMEKAAVGERTTENVFALLRYLLERTDIDEEMIQKGFEQTRNMAEEIKLDIPDMDRRFPQLVEEAKKRGMLSAEF
;
A
#
# COMPACT_ATOMS: atom_id res chain seq x y z
N MET A 1 32.72 -10.75 -17.17
CA MET A 1 31.27 -10.81 -17.48
C MET A 1 30.72 -9.55 -18.18
N ALA A 2 31.35 -8.37 -18.07
CA ALA A 2 30.91 -7.16 -18.80
C ALA A 2 31.07 -7.24 -20.33
N SER A 3 32.06 -7.98 -20.83
CA SER A 3 32.32 -8.12 -22.28
C SER A 3 31.17 -8.83 -23.04
N ASN A 4 30.56 -9.85 -22.43
CA ASN A 4 29.48 -10.62 -23.08
C ASN A 4 28.17 -9.82 -23.19
N LYS A 5 27.93 -8.86 -22.30
CA LYS A 5 26.71 -8.02 -22.31
C LYS A 5 26.76 -6.95 -23.42
N ALA A 6 27.96 -6.42 -23.70
CA ALA A 6 28.17 -5.50 -24.82
C ALA A 6 28.10 -6.22 -26.18
N LEU A 7 28.61 -7.45 -26.26
CA LEU A 7 28.48 -8.30 -27.45
C LEU A 7 27.01 -8.65 -27.75
N GLY A 8 26.22 -9.02 -26.74
CA GLY A 8 24.80 -9.32 -26.93
C GLY A 8 23.99 -8.12 -27.45
N LYS A 9 24.25 -6.93 -26.92
CA LYS A 9 23.55 -5.70 -27.35
C LYS A 9 23.91 -5.28 -28.77
N LYS A 10 25.15 -5.54 -29.20
CA LYS A 10 25.62 -5.26 -30.56
C LYS A 10 25.09 -6.25 -31.59
N MET A 11 24.92 -7.52 -31.19
CA MET A 11 24.33 -8.56 -32.05
C MET A 11 22.84 -8.34 -32.31
N SER A 12 22.06 -7.90 -31.31
CA SER A 12 20.62 -7.67 -31.52
C SER A 12 20.34 -6.47 -32.44
N LEU A 13 21.15 -5.41 -32.34
CA LEU A 13 21.06 -4.24 -33.24
C LEU A 13 21.43 -4.61 -34.68
N LEU A 14 22.41 -5.50 -34.88
CA LEU A 14 22.78 -6.02 -36.20
C LEU A 14 21.69 -6.93 -36.80
N GLU A 15 21.01 -7.73 -35.98
CA GLU A 15 19.87 -8.56 -36.44
C GLU A 15 18.66 -7.71 -36.88
N GLU A 16 18.39 -6.60 -36.19
CA GLU A 16 17.34 -5.65 -36.58
C GLU A 16 17.69 -4.91 -37.88
N GLU A 17 18.95 -4.50 -38.08
CA GLU A 17 19.39 -3.85 -39.32
C GLU A 17 19.48 -4.82 -40.52
N LEU A 18 19.69 -6.12 -40.27
CA LEU A 18 19.73 -7.18 -41.30
C LEU A 18 18.35 -7.75 -41.66
N ARG A 19 17.33 -7.56 -40.81
CA ARG A 19 15.92 -7.77 -41.18
C ARG A 19 15.52 -6.66 -42.14
N GLY A 20 15.75 -6.89 -43.43
CA GLY A 20 15.22 -6.03 -44.50
C GLY A 20 13.71 -5.75 -44.34
N PRO A 21 13.17 -4.78 -45.09
CA PRO A 21 11.80 -4.29 -44.88
C PRO A 21 10.79 -5.44 -44.88
N VAL A 22 9.90 -5.42 -43.88
CA VAL A 22 8.85 -6.41 -43.67
C VAL A 22 8.07 -6.59 -44.98
N LYS A 23 8.06 -7.80 -45.52
CA LYS A 23 7.20 -8.13 -46.67
C LYS A 23 5.75 -7.97 -46.22
N VAL A 24 5.08 -6.95 -46.75
CA VAL A 24 3.63 -6.81 -46.64
C VAL A 24 3.01 -8.03 -47.32
N MET A 25 2.24 -8.82 -46.57
CA MET A 25 1.63 -10.06 -47.07
C MET A 25 0.56 -9.73 -48.12
N ASP A 26 0.53 -10.55 -49.16
CA ASP A 26 -0.44 -10.48 -50.25
C ASP A 26 -1.82 -10.91 -49.73
N THR A 27 -2.81 -10.05 -49.90
CA THR A 27 -4.16 -10.22 -49.36
C THR A 27 -5.06 -11.13 -50.22
N TYR A 28 -4.50 -11.73 -51.28
CA TYR A 28 -5.21 -12.60 -52.22
C TYR A 28 -4.70 -14.05 -52.25
N ASP A 29 -4.05 -14.53 -51.19
CA ASP A 29 -3.61 -15.93 -51.09
C ASP A 29 -4.82 -16.88 -50.94
N PRO A 30 -5.06 -17.81 -51.89
CA PRO A 30 -6.24 -18.71 -51.89
C PRO A 30 -6.22 -19.82 -50.84
N ILE A 31 -5.19 -19.90 -49.98
CA ILE A 31 -5.07 -20.90 -48.90
C ILE A 31 -5.43 -20.31 -47.52
N PHE A 32 -6.03 -19.11 -47.48
CA PHE A 32 -6.56 -18.55 -46.23
C PHE A 32 -7.84 -19.28 -45.83
N ASP A 33 -7.69 -20.35 -45.05
CA ASP A 33 -8.78 -21.05 -44.38
C ASP A 33 -9.30 -20.14 -43.27
N SER A 34 -10.52 -19.61 -43.41
CA SER A 34 -11.14 -18.68 -42.46
C SER A 34 -11.74 -19.37 -41.23
N GLU A 35 -11.20 -20.52 -40.82
CA GLU A 35 -11.71 -21.31 -39.70
C GLU A 35 -10.56 -21.80 -38.80
N SER A 36 -9.98 -20.87 -38.05
CA SER A 36 -9.45 -21.15 -36.70
C SER A 36 -9.25 -19.82 -35.95
N GLU A 37 -10.36 -19.14 -35.66
CA GLU A 37 -10.37 -18.27 -34.49
C GLU A 37 -10.47 -19.18 -33.27
N ASP A 38 -9.31 -19.65 -32.80
CA ASP A 38 -9.17 -20.08 -31.42
C ASP A 38 -9.43 -18.85 -30.54
N GLU A 39 -10.69 -18.65 -30.14
CA GLU A 39 -11.15 -17.66 -29.15
C GLU A 39 -10.58 -17.90 -27.73
N ASP A 40 -9.62 -18.81 -27.54
CA ASP A 40 -9.08 -19.23 -26.24
C ASP A 40 -7.58 -18.92 -26.04
N CYS A 41 -7.08 -17.79 -26.57
CA CYS A 41 -5.71 -17.34 -26.31
C CYS A 41 -5.61 -15.89 -25.82
N LEU A 42 -6.46 -15.52 -24.84
CA LEU A 42 -6.39 -14.21 -24.18
C LEU A 42 -6.11 -14.25 -22.68
N TYR A 43 -5.20 -15.10 -22.20
CA TYR A 43 -4.66 -14.94 -20.84
C TYR A 43 -3.16 -15.27 -20.80
N THR A 44 -2.40 -14.42 -20.09
CA THR A 44 -0.99 -14.52 -19.62
C THR A 44 0.10 -13.63 -20.21
N VAL A 45 -0.06 -13.00 -21.39
CA VAL A 45 1.03 -12.15 -21.95
C VAL A 45 0.96 -10.69 -21.47
N ILE A 46 -0.19 -10.20 -21.02
CA ILE A 46 -0.38 -8.79 -20.60
C ILE A 46 0.14 -8.54 -19.18
N ASP A 47 -0.01 -9.50 -18.25
CA ASP A 47 0.39 -9.30 -16.85
C ASP A 47 1.91 -9.31 -16.63
N VAL A 48 2.66 -10.19 -17.31
CA VAL A 48 4.12 -10.26 -17.12
C VAL A 48 4.79 -8.95 -17.58
N ALA A 49 4.35 -8.38 -18.70
CA ALA A 49 4.88 -7.12 -19.19
C ALA A 49 4.49 -5.92 -18.31
N ALA A 50 3.29 -5.93 -17.73
CA ALA A 50 2.83 -4.91 -16.79
C ALA A 50 3.61 -4.97 -15.47
N ASP A 51 3.84 -6.16 -14.92
CA ASP A 51 4.62 -6.37 -13.69
C ASP A 51 6.08 -6.03 -13.92
N GLU A 52 6.68 -6.46 -15.04
CA GLU A 52 8.05 -6.06 -15.41
C GLU A 52 8.18 -4.53 -15.56
N TYR A 53 7.17 -3.88 -16.13
CA TYR A 53 7.11 -2.43 -16.27
C TYR A 53 6.98 -1.72 -14.91
N ARG A 54 6.09 -2.17 -14.01
CA ARG A 54 5.94 -1.64 -12.65
C ARG A 54 7.21 -1.84 -11.82
N GLN A 55 7.83 -3.01 -11.90
CA GLN A 55 9.11 -3.29 -11.26
C GLN A 55 10.24 -2.43 -11.84
N ALA A 56 10.24 -2.15 -13.14
CA ALA A 56 11.18 -1.21 -13.75
C ALA A 56 10.95 0.23 -13.28
N LEU A 57 9.69 0.68 -13.18
CA LEU A 57 9.34 1.98 -12.62
C LEU A 57 9.82 2.12 -11.16
N ASN A 58 9.60 1.12 -10.32
CA ASN A 58 10.08 1.12 -8.93
C ASN A 58 11.62 1.25 -8.83
N LYS A 59 12.38 0.85 -9.85
CA LYS A 59 13.85 1.07 -9.89
C LYS A 59 14.23 2.53 -10.16
N THR A 60 13.33 3.35 -10.68
CA THR A 60 13.56 4.78 -10.98
C THR A 60 13.35 5.71 -9.78
N SER A 61 12.83 5.20 -8.67
CA SER A 61 12.52 6.00 -7.48
C SER A 61 13.76 6.66 -6.86
N CYS A 62 13.62 7.90 -6.39
CA CYS A 62 14.64 8.59 -5.59
C CYS A 62 14.60 8.21 -4.10
N PHE A 63 13.62 7.43 -3.64
CA PHE A 63 13.47 7.02 -2.23
C PHE A 63 14.01 5.61 -1.97
N SER A 64 13.34 4.59 -2.49
CA SER A 64 13.75 3.19 -2.36
C SER A 64 13.64 2.51 -3.72
N GLY A 65 14.76 1.97 -4.20
CA GLY A 65 14.78 1.17 -5.43
C GLY A 65 14.32 -0.27 -5.21
N ALA A 66 13.91 -0.94 -6.29
CA ALA A 66 13.75 -2.39 -6.35
C ALA A 66 15.13 -3.08 -6.45
N THR A 67 15.98 -2.88 -5.45
CA THR A 67 17.17 -3.71 -5.25
C THR A 67 16.77 -5.02 -4.59
N PRO A 68 17.46 -6.14 -4.89
CA PRO A 68 17.27 -7.38 -4.15
C PRO A 68 17.41 -7.10 -2.65
N PRO A 69 16.70 -7.85 -1.78
CA PRO A 69 16.86 -7.69 -0.34
C PRO A 69 18.35 -7.71 0.00
N PRO A 70 18.85 -6.71 0.74
CA PRO A 70 20.28 -6.59 1.02
C PRO A 70 20.75 -7.89 1.66
N GLN A 71 21.94 -8.37 1.24
CA GLN A 71 22.57 -9.50 1.92
C GLN A 71 22.61 -9.18 3.42
N LYS A 72 22.27 -10.17 4.25
CA LYS A 72 22.24 -9.99 5.71
C LYS A 72 23.61 -9.45 6.14
N SER A 73 23.64 -8.26 6.73
CA SER A 73 24.90 -7.69 7.19
C SER A 73 25.47 -8.58 8.30
N HIS A 74 26.79 -8.63 8.38
CA HIS A 74 27.50 -9.28 9.46
C HIS A 74 27.34 -8.51 10.79
N LEU A 75 26.86 -7.27 10.75
CA LEU A 75 26.49 -6.45 11.90
C LEU A 75 24.98 -6.24 12.01
N THR A 76 24.51 -6.21 13.24
CA THR A 76 23.19 -5.67 13.57
C THR A 76 23.16 -4.14 13.45
N LEU A 77 21.95 -3.56 13.37
CA LEU A 77 21.80 -2.10 13.33
C LEU A 77 22.35 -1.41 14.59
N ASP A 78 22.21 -2.05 15.76
CA ASP A 78 22.69 -1.51 17.04
C ASP A 78 24.23 -1.50 17.10
N GLU A 79 24.86 -2.60 16.70
CA GLU A 79 26.34 -2.70 16.59
C GLU A 79 26.87 -1.67 15.59
N PHE A 80 26.25 -1.54 14.42
CA PHE A 80 26.60 -0.52 13.44
C PHE A 80 26.46 0.89 14.03
N THR A 81 25.35 1.18 14.71
CA THR A 81 25.08 2.48 15.32
C THR A 81 26.14 2.85 16.35
N LYS A 82 26.60 1.89 17.15
CA LYS A 82 27.68 2.09 18.12
C LYS A 82 29.00 2.42 17.41
N LEU A 83 29.40 1.64 16.41
CA LEU A 83 30.63 1.88 15.65
C LEU A 83 30.57 3.20 14.86
N ALA A 84 29.42 3.53 14.27
CA ALA A 84 29.19 4.79 13.59
C ALA A 84 29.39 6.00 14.52
N LYS A 85 28.92 5.91 15.78
CA LYS A 85 29.15 6.95 16.80
C LYS A 85 30.64 7.09 17.15
N GLU A 86 31.36 5.98 17.27
CA GLU A 86 32.81 5.98 17.53
C GLU A 86 33.58 6.64 16.37
N ILE A 87 33.23 6.29 15.13
CA ILE A 87 33.79 6.92 13.91
C ILE A 87 33.50 8.43 13.88
N LEU A 88 32.26 8.84 14.15
CA LEU A 88 31.89 10.27 14.21
C LEU A 88 32.66 11.02 15.30
N ASN A 89 32.82 10.42 16.48
CA ASN A 89 33.58 11.03 17.56
C ASN A 89 35.06 11.23 17.17
N SER A 90 35.67 10.24 16.52
CA SER A 90 37.03 10.37 15.96
C SER A 90 37.10 11.46 14.89
N TYR A 91 36.11 11.50 14.00
CA TYR A 91 36.01 12.54 12.96
C TYR A 91 35.88 13.94 13.54
N PHE A 92 35.09 14.15 14.60
CA PHE A 92 34.98 15.47 15.23
C PHE A 92 36.30 15.97 15.86
N VAL A 93 37.20 15.05 16.23
CA VAL A 93 38.53 15.39 16.75
C VAL A 93 39.51 15.69 15.60
N ASN A 94 39.58 14.80 14.61
CA ASN A 94 40.62 14.84 13.58
C ASN A 94 40.23 15.71 12.37
N ARG A 95 38.93 15.82 12.10
CA ARG A 95 38.32 16.54 10.96
C ARG A 95 38.79 16.05 9.59
N GLU A 96 39.26 14.80 9.51
CA GLU A 96 39.73 14.18 8.28
C GLU A 96 38.61 13.38 7.61
N THR A 97 38.04 13.91 6.53
CA THR A 97 36.98 13.24 5.75
C THR A 97 37.49 11.96 5.07
N PHE A 98 38.79 11.89 4.76
CA PHE A 98 39.39 10.69 4.16
C PHE A 98 39.29 9.49 5.12
N ASP A 99 39.71 9.68 6.37
CA ASP A 99 39.62 8.66 7.41
C ASP A 99 38.17 8.25 7.69
N LEU A 100 37.26 9.22 7.70
CA LEU A 100 35.82 8.95 7.79
C LEU A 100 35.34 8.04 6.65
N SER A 101 35.68 8.38 5.40
CA SER A 101 35.27 7.59 4.23
C SER A 101 35.82 6.17 4.28
N LYS A 102 37.11 6.02 4.64
CA LYS A 102 37.77 4.73 4.75
C LYS A 102 37.16 3.87 5.86
N ALA A 103 36.89 4.45 7.03
CA ALA A 103 36.27 3.72 8.13
C ALA A 103 34.87 3.21 7.78
N LEU A 104 34.07 4.01 7.06
CA LEU A 104 32.74 3.58 6.59
C LEU A 104 32.81 2.46 5.54
N GLU A 105 33.78 2.51 4.64
CA GLU A 105 34.02 1.42 3.67
C GLU A 105 34.48 0.13 4.37
N GLU A 106 35.36 0.23 5.36
CA GLU A 106 35.85 -0.91 6.15
C GLU A 106 34.75 -1.58 6.98
N LEU A 107 33.73 -0.81 7.44
CA LEU A 107 32.54 -1.38 8.07
C LEU A 107 31.74 -2.29 7.12
N ASN A 108 31.84 -2.08 5.80
CA ASN A 108 31.17 -2.89 4.77
C ASN A 108 29.66 -3.13 5.06
N CYS A 109 28.97 -2.06 5.48
CA CYS A 109 27.57 -2.08 5.94
C CYS A 109 26.71 -1.08 5.16
N ASN A 110 26.76 -1.13 3.82
CA ASN A 110 26.14 -0.15 2.94
C ASN A 110 24.65 0.07 3.21
N GLN A 111 23.92 -0.98 3.61
CA GLN A 111 22.50 -0.88 3.92
C GLN A 111 22.17 0.01 5.13
N TYR A 112 23.14 0.35 5.98
CA TYR A 112 22.92 1.19 7.17
C TYR A 112 23.44 2.63 7.00
N LEU A 113 23.94 2.98 5.82
CA LEU A 113 24.54 4.30 5.62
C LEU A 113 23.53 5.46 5.71
N ASP A 114 22.25 5.25 5.39
CA ASP A 114 21.22 6.27 5.66
C ASP A 114 21.03 6.53 7.17
N SER A 115 21.13 5.50 8.01
CA SER A 115 21.17 5.65 9.47
C SER A 115 22.41 6.43 9.92
N PHE A 116 23.57 6.20 9.31
CA PHE A 116 24.76 6.99 9.57
C PHE A 116 24.56 8.47 9.23
N LEU A 117 23.94 8.80 8.09
CA LEU A 117 23.68 10.19 7.69
C LEU A 117 22.79 10.92 8.71
N VAL A 118 21.72 10.26 9.18
CA VAL A 118 20.86 10.78 10.25
C VAL A 118 21.68 11.06 11.50
N LEU A 119 22.48 10.09 11.95
CA LEU A 119 23.33 10.23 13.14
C LEU A 119 24.36 11.35 12.99
N ALA A 120 25.00 11.47 11.82
CA ALA A 120 26.02 12.47 11.53
C ALA A 120 25.44 13.89 11.62
N ILE A 121 24.29 14.12 10.98
CA ILE A 121 23.61 15.42 11.01
C ILE A 121 23.15 15.72 12.44
N GLN A 122 22.43 14.81 13.09
CA GLN A 122 21.95 14.99 14.47
C GLN A 122 23.07 15.30 15.46
N SER A 123 24.18 14.55 15.40
CA SER A 123 25.33 14.75 16.28
C SER A 123 26.04 16.09 16.08
N SER A 124 25.80 16.75 14.94
CA SER A 124 26.38 18.05 14.60
C SER A 124 25.49 19.24 14.98
N LEU A 125 24.19 19.04 15.18
CA LEU A 125 23.25 20.16 15.41
C LEU A 125 23.54 20.96 16.68
N HIS A 126 24.06 20.31 17.72
CA HIS A 126 24.44 20.96 18.98
C HIS A 126 25.90 21.42 19.02
N ARG A 127 26.63 21.27 17.91
CA ARG A 127 28.04 21.62 17.77
C ARG A 127 28.22 22.99 17.11
N SER A 128 29.47 23.44 16.99
CA SER A 128 29.79 24.72 16.36
C SER A 128 29.37 24.74 14.88
N THR A 129 29.12 25.94 14.34
CA THR A 129 28.79 26.11 12.92
C THR A 129 29.90 25.60 12.00
N ASP A 130 31.15 25.68 12.45
CA ASP A 130 32.30 25.15 11.72
C ASP A 130 32.27 23.62 11.62
N GLU A 131 31.97 22.92 12.72
CA GLU A 131 31.78 21.45 12.71
C GLU A 131 30.58 21.03 11.85
N GLN A 132 29.48 21.80 11.87
CA GLN A 132 28.33 21.55 10.99
C GLN A 132 28.71 21.66 9.51
N ARG A 133 29.51 22.68 9.14
CA ARG A 133 30.04 22.83 7.77
C ARG A 133 30.93 21.67 7.38
N CYS A 134 31.83 21.24 8.26
CA CYS A 134 32.68 20.07 8.02
C CYS A 134 31.86 18.79 7.79
N ILE A 135 30.77 18.59 8.55
CA ILE A 135 29.85 17.48 8.31
C ILE A 135 29.20 17.62 6.94
N SER A 136 28.60 18.77 6.62
CA SER A 136 27.96 19.02 5.32
C SER A 136 28.90 18.69 4.15
N ALA A 137 30.12 19.24 4.17
CA ALA A 137 31.12 18.97 3.14
C ALA A 137 31.52 17.48 3.07
N SER A 138 31.56 16.79 4.21
CA SER A 138 31.85 15.36 4.24
C SER A 138 30.72 14.53 3.65
N LEU A 139 29.46 14.88 3.88
CA LEU A 139 28.32 14.19 3.27
C LEU A 139 28.39 14.31 1.74
N THR A 140 28.71 15.50 1.23
CA THR A 140 28.93 15.74 -0.20
C THR A 140 30.05 14.86 -0.76
N LEU A 141 31.20 14.81 -0.08
CA LEU A 141 32.32 13.96 -0.49
C LEU A 141 31.98 12.45 -0.45
N LEU A 142 31.15 12.00 0.50
CA LEU A 142 30.71 10.60 0.56
C LEU A 142 29.79 10.23 -0.63
N VAL A 143 28.96 11.18 -1.09
CA VAL A 143 28.13 11.00 -2.29
C VAL A 143 28.97 11.02 -3.56
N ASP A 144 29.92 11.96 -3.67
CA ASP A 144 30.83 12.08 -4.81
C ASP A 144 31.74 10.85 -4.96
N LYS A 145 32.17 10.26 -3.85
CA LYS A 145 32.91 8.98 -3.83
C LYS A 145 32.04 7.74 -4.06
N HIS A 146 30.73 7.92 -4.23
CA HIS A 146 29.75 6.82 -4.37
C HIS A 146 29.72 5.83 -3.19
N ILE A 147 30.16 6.27 -2.00
CA ILE A 147 30.02 5.50 -0.77
C ILE A 147 28.56 5.54 -0.34
N VAL A 148 27.95 6.73 -0.41
CA VAL A 148 26.54 6.97 -0.10
C VAL A 148 25.78 7.27 -1.39
N SER A 149 24.60 6.67 -1.54
CA SER A 149 23.70 6.95 -2.66
C SER A 149 22.82 8.17 -2.39
N LYS A 150 22.38 8.86 -3.45
CA LYS A 150 21.39 9.96 -3.34
C LYS A 150 20.08 9.49 -2.69
N GLN A 151 19.69 8.23 -2.93
CA GLN A 151 18.51 7.64 -2.28
C GLN A 151 18.67 7.56 -0.75
N GLN A 152 19.86 7.19 -0.27
CA GLN A 152 20.16 7.19 1.17
C GLN A 152 20.12 8.60 1.75
N MET A 153 20.61 9.60 1.02
CA MET A 153 20.50 11.01 1.42
C MET A 153 19.04 11.43 1.56
N VAL A 154 18.19 11.16 0.55
CA VAL A 154 16.76 11.49 0.59
C VAL A 154 16.05 10.82 1.77
N ARG A 155 16.30 9.52 2.02
CA ARG A 155 15.71 8.80 3.17
C ARG A 155 16.17 9.34 4.52
N ALA A 156 17.43 9.77 4.62
CA ALA A 156 17.96 10.37 5.84
C ALA A 156 17.32 11.75 6.10
N PHE A 157 17.22 12.60 5.07
CA PHE A 157 16.56 13.90 5.19
C PHE A 157 15.07 13.75 5.50
N GLU A 158 14.34 12.86 4.85
CA GLU A 158 12.92 12.64 5.16
C GLU A 158 12.74 12.20 6.63
N LYS A 159 13.63 11.33 7.16
CA LYS A 159 13.61 10.98 8.59
C LYS A 159 13.86 12.20 9.49
N LEU A 160 14.86 13.03 9.17
CA LEU A 160 15.20 14.22 9.94
C LEU A 160 14.06 15.25 9.92
N ILE A 161 13.43 15.45 8.76
CA ILE A 161 12.29 16.35 8.58
C ILE A 161 11.09 15.89 9.40
N GLN A 162 10.76 14.60 9.37
CA GLN A 162 9.69 14.04 10.20
C GLN A 162 9.97 14.26 11.68
N SER A 163 11.18 13.93 12.14
CA SER A 163 11.57 14.13 13.54
C SER A 163 11.60 15.59 13.96
N ALA A 164 11.98 16.53 13.08
CA ALA A 164 11.97 17.95 13.38
C ALA A 164 10.55 18.57 13.37
N SER A 165 9.58 17.88 12.77
CA SER A 165 8.18 18.33 12.69
C SER A 165 7.28 17.75 13.78
N ASP A 166 7.78 16.76 14.51
CA ASP A 166 7.04 16.10 15.57
C ASP A 166 6.98 17.01 16.80
N ILE A 167 5.78 17.48 17.12
CA ILE A 167 5.48 18.36 18.27
C ILE A 167 5.21 17.53 19.54
N ASN A 168 4.83 16.25 19.37
CA ASN A 168 4.42 15.35 20.43
C ASN A 168 5.60 14.54 21.00
N GLY A 169 6.64 14.34 20.19
CA GLY A 169 7.92 13.81 20.63
C GLY A 169 8.79 14.85 21.34
N ASP A 170 9.78 14.39 22.13
CA ASP A 170 10.88 15.20 22.67
C ASP A 170 11.80 15.70 21.53
N SER A 171 11.27 16.41 20.53
CA SER A 171 12.01 16.84 19.35
C SER A 171 13.06 17.88 19.73
N GLN A 172 14.31 17.41 19.84
CA GLN A 172 15.49 18.23 20.10
C GLN A 172 16.07 18.86 18.81
N LEU A 173 15.46 18.59 17.66
CA LEU A 173 15.99 19.03 16.35
C LEU A 173 15.47 20.43 16.02
N ASN A 174 16.38 21.34 15.74
CA ASN A 174 16.02 22.67 15.24
C ASN A 174 15.68 22.58 13.74
N PRO A 175 14.43 22.90 13.32
CA PRO A 175 13.99 22.80 11.93
C PRO A 175 14.81 23.67 10.96
N ASP A 176 15.21 24.88 11.35
CA ASP A 176 16.03 25.77 10.52
C ASP A 176 17.41 25.16 10.22
N ARG A 177 18.01 24.48 11.22
CA ARG A 177 19.31 23.82 11.04
C ARG A 177 19.18 22.59 10.14
N VAL A 178 18.12 21.79 10.30
CA VAL A 178 17.85 20.66 9.40
C VAL A 178 17.64 21.15 7.97
N TYR A 179 16.87 22.23 7.80
CA TYR A 179 16.67 22.86 6.49
C TYR A 179 17.99 23.37 5.89
N LEU A 180 18.86 24.01 6.69
CA LEU A 180 20.16 24.47 6.19
C LEU A 180 21.03 23.32 5.66
N PHE A 181 21.05 22.18 6.34
CA PHE A 181 21.75 20.98 5.83
C PHE A 181 21.13 20.48 4.52
N LEU A 182 19.79 20.49 4.41
CA LEU A 182 19.09 20.10 3.19
C LEU A 182 19.42 21.05 2.04
N ASP A 183 19.39 22.36 2.29
CA ASP A 183 19.68 23.40 1.29
C ASP A 183 21.12 23.26 0.76
N CYS A 184 22.10 23.05 1.65
CA CYS A 184 23.47 22.72 1.24
C CYS A 184 23.52 21.43 0.40
N ALA A 185 22.83 20.37 0.80
CA ALA A 185 22.81 19.12 0.05
C ALA A 185 22.15 19.26 -1.33
N VAL A 186 21.20 20.18 -1.50
CA VAL A 186 20.59 20.51 -2.79
C VAL A 186 21.54 21.32 -3.66
N LEU A 187 22.21 22.33 -3.09
CA LEU A 187 23.24 23.12 -3.78
C LEU A 187 24.40 22.25 -4.27
N ASP A 188 24.78 21.26 -3.48
CA ASP A 188 25.83 20.29 -3.80
C ASP A 188 25.35 19.15 -4.71
N GLY A 189 24.08 19.16 -5.14
CA GLY A 189 23.51 18.14 -6.03
C GLY A 189 23.37 16.74 -5.43
N CYS A 190 23.47 16.62 -4.10
CA CYS A 190 23.27 15.38 -3.35
C CYS A 190 21.79 15.02 -3.22
N VAL A 191 20.92 16.02 -3.17
CA VAL A 191 19.45 15.90 -3.15
C VAL A 191 18.88 16.74 -4.29
N ASP A 192 17.83 16.27 -4.95
CA ASP A 192 17.19 17.00 -6.04
C ASP A 192 16.35 18.18 -5.53
N GLU A 193 16.40 19.32 -6.22
CA GLU A 193 15.67 20.54 -5.83
C GLU A 193 14.15 20.30 -5.74
N SER A 194 13.62 19.39 -6.55
CA SER A 194 12.19 19.05 -6.50
C SER A 194 11.75 18.52 -5.14
N TYR A 195 12.65 17.92 -4.35
CA TYR A 195 12.34 17.44 -3.01
C TYR A 195 12.00 18.58 -2.04
N VAL A 196 12.67 19.73 -2.15
CA VAL A 196 12.39 20.92 -1.30
C VAL A 196 10.97 21.44 -1.53
N ARG A 197 10.48 21.36 -2.78
CA ARG A 197 9.11 21.76 -3.12
C ARG A 197 8.04 20.78 -2.63
N ARG A 198 8.48 19.63 -2.08
CA ARG A 198 7.62 18.58 -1.53
C ARG A 198 7.65 18.54 -0.02
N LEU A 199 8.32 19.47 0.67
CA LEU A 199 8.40 19.50 2.14
C LEU A 199 7.01 19.53 2.80
N PRO A 200 6.82 18.86 3.95
CA PRO A 200 5.52 18.77 4.59
C PRO A 200 5.13 20.10 5.25
N GLU A 201 3.82 20.36 5.32
CA GLU A 201 3.27 21.61 5.86
C GLU A 201 3.73 21.88 7.31
N LYS A 202 3.74 20.84 8.17
CA LYS A 202 4.19 20.95 9.57
C LYS A 202 5.64 21.44 9.67
N PHE A 203 6.53 20.88 8.84
CA PHE A 203 7.94 21.29 8.82
C PHE A 203 8.09 22.75 8.37
N LEU A 204 7.42 23.11 7.27
CA LEU A 204 7.45 24.47 6.73
C LEU A 204 6.89 25.50 7.73
N ALA A 205 5.87 25.12 8.50
CA ALA A 205 5.29 25.95 9.55
C ALA A 205 6.19 26.07 10.79
N ALA A 206 7.09 25.11 11.01
CA ALA A 206 8.04 25.11 12.12
C ALA A 206 9.34 25.90 11.83
N LEU A 207 9.57 26.32 10.59
CA LEU A 207 10.72 27.16 10.22
C LEU A 207 10.56 28.59 10.77
N SER A 208 11.68 29.19 11.14
CA SER A 208 11.73 30.58 11.58
C SER A 208 11.33 31.55 10.47
N ARG A 209 10.86 32.72 10.86
CA ARG A 209 10.50 33.79 9.93
C ARG A 209 11.70 34.23 9.10
N GLU A 210 12.88 34.29 9.70
CA GLU A 210 14.13 34.64 9.03
C GLU A 210 14.47 33.65 7.91
N THR A 211 14.32 32.35 8.16
CA THR A 211 14.54 31.31 7.14
C THR A 211 13.53 31.44 6.00
N LEU A 212 12.25 31.66 6.30
CA LEU A 212 11.21 31.81 5.28
C LEU A 212 11.39 33.09 4.44
N GLU A 213 11.75 34.21 5.05
CA GLU A 213 12.02 35.47 4.36
C GLU A 213 13.27 35.38 3.46
N GLY A 214 14.29 34.64 3.91
CA GLY A 214 15.49 34.34 3.11
C GLY A 214 15.24 33.40 1.93
N ASN A 215 14.16 32.60 1.97
CA ASN A 215 13.89 31.53 1.02
C ASN A 215 12.48 31.65 0.42
N ARG A 216 12.29 32.61 -0.49
CA ARG A 216 10.97 32.89 -1.14
C ARG A 216 10.30 31.65 -1.73
N HIS A 217 11.07 30.72 -2.28
CA HIS A 217 10.56 29.49 -2.87
C HIS A 217 9.84 28.58 -1.85
N LEU A 218 10.21 28.62 -0.57
CA LEU A 218 9.52 27.89 0.50
C LEU A 218 8.15 28.49 0.81
N VAL A 219 8.05 29.82 0.78
CA VAL A 219 6.79 30.54 0.98
C VAL A 219 5.82 30.22 -0.16
N ASP A 220 6.31 30.21 -1.40
CA ASP A 220 5.52 29.80 -2.56
C ASP A 220 5.11 28.33 -2.47
N ALA A 221 6.01 27.44 -2.05
CA ALA A 221 5.71 26.02 -1.84
C ALA A 221 4.62 25.82 -0.77
N LEU A 222 4.72 26.50 0.37
CA LEU A 222 3.72 26.45 1.44
C LEU A 222 2.34 26.95 0.97
N ARG A 223 2.31 28.07 0.23
CA ARG A 223 1.06 28.59 -0.34
C ARG A 223 0.42 27.60 -1.31
N ASN A 224 1.21 27.06 -2.23
CA ASN A 224 0.73 26.10 -3.23
C ASN A 224 0.25 24.82 -2.55
N LEU A 225 0.96 24.32 -1.55
CA LEU A 225 0.57 23.16 -0.75
C LEU A 225 -0.78 23.39 -0.06
N LYS A 226 -0.97 24.53 0.60
CA LYS A 226 -2.26 24.85 1.26
C LYS A 226 -3.42 24.90 0.27
N SER A 227 -3.23 25.60 -0.85
CA SER A 227 -4.25 25.68 -1.91
C SER A 227 -4.57 24.31 -2.51
N PHE A 228 -3.56 23.47 -2.71
CA PHE A 228 -3.73 22.12 -3.23
C PHE A 228 -4.51 21.25 -2.23
N LYS A 229 -4.13 21.26 -0.94
CA LYS A 229 -4.83 20.50 0.11
C LYS A 229 -6.29 20.93 0.25
N GLU A 230 -6.59 22.22 0.11
CA GLU A 230 -7.96 22.71 0.11
C GLU A 230 -8.75 22.18 -1.11
N ALA A 231 -8.17 22.23 -2.31
CA ALA A 231 -8.78 21.65 -3.50
C ALA A 231 -9.04 20.15 -3.36
N VAL A 232 -8.07 19.39 -2.82
CA VAL A 232 -8.23 17.95 -2.56
C VAL A 232 -9.35 17.70 -1.55
N ARG A 233 -9.40 18.46 -0.44
CA ARG A 233 -10.45 18.31 0.57
C ARG A 233 -11.85 18.54 0.00
N ASN A 234 -11.99 19.49 -0.92
CA ASN A 234 -13.26 19.78 -1.58
C ASN A 234 -13.65 18.69 -2.60
N PHE A 235 -12.66 18.05 -3.23
CA PHE A 235 -12.87 17.00 -4.23
C PHE A 235 -13.20 15.63 -3.62
N LEU A 236 -12.58 15.27 -2.50
CA LEU A 236 -12.70 13.92 -1.92
C LEU A 236 -14.14 13.45 -1.63
N PRO A 237 -15.08 14.28 -1.13
CA PRO A 237 -16.46 13.85 -0.94
C PRO A 237 -17.11 13.33 -2.21
N ASP A 238 -16.89 14.01 -3.36
CA ASP A 238 -17.45 13.61 -4.64
C ASP A 238 -16.83 12.30 -5.11
N PHE A 239 -15.51 12.15 -4.99
CA PHE A 239 -14.84 10.89 -5.28
C PHE A 239 -15.37 9.72 -4.44
N PHE A 240 -15.55 9.88 -3.14
CA PHE A 240 -16.07 8.80 -2.30
C PHE A 240 -17.52 8.43 -2.62
N ASN A 241 -18.29 9.35 -3.21
CA ASN A 241 -19.64 9.07 -3.70
C ASN A 241 -19.64 8.39 -5.08
N SER A 242 -18.74 8.78 -5.99
CA SER A 242 -18.72 8.29 -7.37
C SER A 242 -17.85 7.04 -7.59
N GLY A 243 -16.75 6.92 -6.84
CA GLY A 243 -15.70 5.93 -7.04
C GLY A 243 -14.92 6.08 -8.36
N SER A 244 -15.08 7.22 -9.06
CA SER A 244 -14.54 7.42 -10.41
C SER A 244 -13.04 7.74 -10.40
N VAL A 245 -12.25 6.82 -10.93
CA VAL A 245 -10.79 7.00 -11.09
C VAL A 245 -10.49 8.00 -12.20
N GLU A 246 -11.34 8.07 -13.22
CA GLU A 246 -11.26 9.06 -14.30
C GLU A 246 -11.44 10.48 -13.77
N GLU A 247 -12.38 10.72 -12.85
CA GLU A 247 -12.55 12.02 -12.19
C GLU A 247 -11.31 12.41 -11.37
N MET A 248 -10.70 11.45 -10.66
CA MET A 248 -9.43 11.70 -9.96
C MET A 248 -8.32 12.12 -10.91
N LYS A 249 -8.22 11.45 -12.07
CA LYS A 249 -7.21 11.77 -13.08
C LYS A 249 -7.41 13.17 -13.64
N ILE A 250 -8.65 13.53 -13.98
CA ILE A 250 -9.00 14.88 -14.48
C ILE A 250 -8.65 15.92 -13.41
N PHE A 251 -9.10 15.71 -12.17
CA PHE A 251 -8.80 16.61 -11.06
C PHE A 251 -7.29 16.83 -10.90
N LEU A 252 -6.49 15.76 -10.87
CA LEU A 252 -5.03 15.86 -10.69
C LEU A 252 -4.34 16.60 -11.85
N ASP A 253 -4.81 16.44 -13.08
CA ASP A 253 -4.30 17.17 -14.24
C ASP A 253 -4.66 18.66 -14.18
N GLU A 254 -5.90 18.97 -13.81
CA GLU A 254 -6.42 20.34 -13.65
C GLU A 254 -5.70 21.12 -12.56
N GLN A 255 -5.29 20.47 -11.47
CA GLN A 255 -4.52 21.13 -10.41
C GLN A 255 -3.17 21.68 -10.92
N ARG A 256 -2.58 21.08 -11.97
CA ARG A 256 -1.25 21.45 -12.51
C ARG A 256 -0.14 21.51 -11.44
N GLN A 257 -0.23 20.66 -10.42
CA GLN A 257 0.75 20.54 -9.33
C GLN A 257 1.40 19.14 -9.33
N PRO A 258 2.23 18.78 -10.33
CA PRO A 258 2.80 17.43 -10.45
C PRO A 258 3.75 17.06 -9.31
N LEU A 259 4.26 18.02 -8.56
CA LEU A 259 5.10 17.79 -7.38
C LEU A 259 4.30 17.52 -6.10
N LEU A 260 2.98 17.73 -6.10
CA LEU A 260 2.14 17.57 -4.91
C LEU A 260 1.28 16.31 -4.94
N GLN A 261 1.51 15.42 -5.91
CA GLN A 261 0.74 14.18 -6.05
C GLN A 261 0.89 13.25 -4.83
N HIS A 262 2.04 13.24 -4.15
CA HIS A 262 2.20 12.51 -2.88
C HIS A 262 1.25 13.02 -1.79
N GLU A 263 0.93 14.31 -1.78
CA GLU A 263 0.01 14.89 -0.79
C GLU A 263 -1.43 14.44 -1.09
N PHE A 264 -1.81 14.31 -2.37
CA PHE A 264 -3.10 13.74 -2.75
C PHE A 264 -3.22 12.29 -2.27
N VAL A 265 -2.20 11.45 -2.52
CA VAL A 265 -2.16 10.05 -2.08
C VAL A 265 -2.26 9.96 -0.56
N LYS A 266 -1.54 10.82 0.16
CA LYS A 266 -1.61 10.91 1.62
C LYS A 266 -3.04 11.23 2.08
N MET A 267 -3.64 12.29 1.55
CA MET A 267 -4.96 12.77 1.96
C MET A 267 -6.10 11.78 1.63
N VAL A 268 -6.04 11.09 0.49
CA VAL A 268 -7.08 10.12 0.12
C VAL A 268 -7.03 8.87 1.02
N VAL A 269 -5.83 8.39 1.38
CA VAL A 269 -5.67 7.28 2.32
C VAL A 269 -6.07 7.70 3.74
N GLU A 270 -5.65 8.87 4.19
CA GLU A 270 -6.02 9.45 5.48
C GLU A 270 -7.54 9.57 5.63
N SER A 271 -8.22 10.07 4.59
CA SER A 271 -9.68 10.20 4.58
C SER A 271 -10.41 8.86 4.59
N ALA A 272 -9.78 7.79 4.13
CA ALA A 272 -10.35 6.45 4.13
C ALA A 272 -10.30 5.76 5.51
N PHE A 273 -9.49 6.25 6.46
CA PHE A 273 -9.42 5.64 7.79
C PHE A 273 -10.77 5.66 8.51
N SER A 274 -11.50 6.78 8.41
CA SER A 274 -12.83 6.96 9.02
C SER A 274 -14.00 6.42 8.19
N LYS A 275 -13.72 5.72 7.08
CA LYS A 275 -14.73 5.16 6.17
C LYS A 275 -14.83 3.64 6.30
N GLU A 276 -15.87 3.06 5.72
CA GLU A 276 -16.09 1.61 5.66
C GLU A 276 -15.11 0.92 4.67
N ASN A 277 -15.04 -0.41 4.73
CA ASN A 277 -14.06 -1.19 3.95
C ASN A 277 -14.24 -1.03 2.43
N GLU A 278 -15.45 -0.80 1.96
CA GLU A 278 -15.78 -0.54 0.56
C GLU A 278 -15.04 0.70 0.03
N HIS A 279 -14.98 1.76 0.83
CA HIS A 279 -14.26 2.98 0.47
C HIS A 279 -12.73 2.79 0.55
N ARG A 280 -12.25 1.94 1.48
CA ARG A 280 -10.81 1.62 1.60
C ARG A 280 -10.33 0.77 0.42
N GLU A 281 -11.18 -0.14 -0.03
CA GLU A 281 -10.99 -0.93 -1.26
C GLU A 281 -10.98 0.00 -2.48
N MET A 282 -11.96 0.89 -2.59
CA MET A 282 -12.02 1.92 -3.65
C MET A 282 -10.73 2.74 -3.73
N VAL A 283 -10.19 3.20 -2.59
CA VAL A 283 -8.92 3.95 -2.56
C VAL A 283 -7.75 3.08 -3.00
N SER A 284 -7.65 1.84 -2.52
CA SER A 284 -6.56 0.92 -2.91
C SER A 284 -6.54 0.69 -4.43
N ASN A 285 -7.71 0.48 -5.02
CA ASN A 285 -7.88 0.27 -6.47
C ASN A 285 -7.60 1.52 -7.28
N ALA A 286 -8.02 2.70 -6.80
CA ALA A 286 -7.70 3.95 -7.44
C ALA A 286 -6.19 4.21 -7.49
N LEU A 287 -5.48 3.93 -6.38
CA LEU A 287 -4.02 4.09 -6.33
C LEU A 287 -3.30 3.14 -7.31
N ASP A 288 -3.71 1.87 -7.38
CA ASP A 288 -3.15 0.93 -8.36
C ASP A 288 -3.41 1.38 -9.81
N ARG A 289 -4.65 1.77 -10.14
CA ARG A 289 -5.01 2.18 -11.50
C ARG A 289 -4.30 3.46 -11.96
N LEU A 290 -3.98 4.37 -11.04
CA LEU A 290 -3.27 5.63 -11.31
C LEU A 290 -1.74 5.47 -11.33
N TYR A 291 -1.21 4.40 -10.71
CA TYR A 291 0.22 4.14 -10.63
C TYR A 291 0.86 3.95 -12.01
N GLY A 292 2.01 4.59 -12.24
CA GLY A 292 2.73 4.54 -13.51
C GLY A 292 2.08 5.36 -14.64
N LYS A 293 0.87 5.90 -14.44
CA LYS A 293 0.17 6.77 -15.39
C LYS A 293 0.19 8.22 -14.94
N VAL A 294 -0.41 8.47 -13.78
CA VAL A 294 -0.51 9.80 -13.17
C VAL A 294 0.44 9.89 -11.99
N LEU A 295 0.43 8.88 -11.12
CA LEU A 295 1.24 8.81 -9.91
C LEU A 295 2.57 8.11 -10.18
N LYS A 296 3.67 8.74 -9.76
CA LYS A 296 5.00 8.15 -9.87
C LYS A 296 5.32 7.30 -8.64
N PRO A 297 6.30 6.38 -8.72
CA PRO A 297 6.79 5.62 -7.57
C PRO A 297 7.17 6.52 -6.39
N ASP A 298 7.79 7.67 -6.67
CA ASP A 298 8.18 8.64 -5.64
C ASP A 298 6.99 9.29 -4.94
N ASP A 299 5.83 9.36 -5.59
CA ASP A 299 4.63 9.94 -4.98
C ASP A 299 4.01 8.97 -3.98
N ILE A 300 3.90 7.70 -4.36
CA ILE A 300 3.43 6.63 -3.47
C ILE A 300 4.38 6.47 -2.27
N GLN A 301 5.69 6.34 -2.53
CA GLN A 301 6.66 6.12 -1.46
C GLN A 301 6.74 7.29 -0.49
N LEU A 302 6.70 8.55 -0.96
CA LEU A 302 6.71 9.71 -0.09
C LEU A 302 5.42 9.82 0.73
N ALA A 303 4.27 9.57 0.10
CA ALA A 303 2.97 9.58 0.79
C ALA A 303 2.93 8.56 1.93
N PHE A 304 3.26 7.29 1.65
CA PHE A 304 3.29 6.25 2.66
C PHE A 304 4.37 6.48 3.73
N ALA A 305 5.52 7.06 3.37
CA ALA A 305 6.54 7.42 4.35
C ALA A 305 6.00 8.44 5.37
N ARG A 306 5.20 9.40 4.92
CA ARG A 306 4.57 10.41 5.78
C ARG A 306 3.36 9.90 6.53
N LEU A 307 2.56 9.01 5.93
CA LEU A 307 1.48 8.32 6.64
C LEU A 307 2.00 7.52 7.84
N VAL A 308 3.14 6.81 7.66
CA VAL A 308 3.80 6.12 8.77
C VAL A 308 4.40 7.11 9.76
N GLY A 309 5.00 8.20 9.28
CA GLY A 309 5.58 9.26 10.12
C GLY A 309 4.57 9.96 11.03
N ASP A 310 3.35 10.17 10.54
CA ASP A 310 2.27 10.89 11.21
C ASP A 310 1.24 9.94 11.89
N VAL A 311 1.54 8.63 12.02
CA VAL A 311 0.53 7.64 12.46
C VAL A 311 -0.04 7.90 13.86
N ASP A 312 0.78 8.42 14.77
CA ASP A 312 0.34 8.79 16.12
C ASP A 312 -0.72 9.90 16.08
N ASP A 313 -0.56 10.89 15.20
CA ASP A 313 -1.51 11.99 15.07
C ASP A 313 -2.86 11.49 14.54
N TYR A 314 -2.84 10.54 13.60
CA TYR A 314 -4.08 9.92 13.12
C TYR A 314 -4.76 9.05 14.17
N SER A 315 -4.00 8.51 15.12
CA SER A 315 -4.54 7.66 16.17
C SER A 315 -5.42 8.43 17.16
N LEU A 316 -5.25 9.76 17.22
CA LEU A 316 -6.09 10.66 18.01
C LEU A 316 -7.54 10.67 17.50
N ASP A 317 -7.72 10.62 16.18
CA ASP A 317 -9.03 10.63 15.54
C ASP A 317 -9.56 9.22 15.26
N ASN A 318 -8.68 8.23 15.09
CA ASN A 318 -9.04 6.86 14.76
C ASN A 318 -8.16 5.83 15.49
N PRO A 319 -8.67 5.16 16.55
CA PRO A 319 -7.88 4.24 17.37
C PRO A 319 -7.40 3.01 16.59
N ASP A 320 -8.06 2.64 15.49
CA ASP A 320 -7.71 1.49 14.66
C ASP A 320 -6.67 1.81 13.58
N VAL A 321 -6.20 3.06 13.48
CA VAL A 321 -5.35 3.51 12.36
C VAL A 321 -4.07 2.69 12.22
N TYR A 322 -3.47 2.21 13.31
CA TYR A 322 -2.29 1.34 13.25
C TYR A 322 -2.55 0.07 12.44
N TYR A 323 -3.75 -0.51 12.61
CA TYR A 323 -4.16 -1.70 11.89
C TYR A 323 -4.56 -1.37 10.45
N LEU A 324 -5.29 -0.27 10.24
CA LEU A 324 -5.72 0.17 8.91
C LEU A 324 -4.53 0.55 8.02
N LEU A 325 -3.58 1.32 8.55
CA LEU A 325 -2.36 1.70 7.82
C LEU A 325 -1.50 0.46 7.50
N ALA A 326 -1.42 -0.51 8.41
CA ALA A 326 -0.75 -1.77 8.11
C ALA A 326 -1.42 -2.51 6.94
N LYS A 327 -2.76 -2.54 6.89
CA LYS A 327 -3.50 -3.13 5.75
C LYS A 327 -3.22 -2.39 4.44
N PHE A 328 -3.27 -1.06 4.43
CA PHE A 328 -2.95 -0.26 3.24
C PHE A 328 -1.51 -0.49 2.75
N LEU A 329 -0.53 -0.55 3.66
CA LEU A 329 0.86 -0.87 3.30
C LEU A 329 0.98 -2.27 2.71
N ALA A 330 0.36 -3.27 3.34
CA ALA A 330 0.39 -4.66 2.85
C ALA A 330 -0.28 -4.78 1.47
N ARG A 331 -1.41 -4.10 1.26
CA ARG A 331 -2.11 -3.99 -0.02
C ARG A 331 -1.25 -3.33 -1.09
N ALA A 332 -0.64 -2.18 -0.77
CA ALA A 332 0.25 -1.46 -1.69
C ALA A 332 1.48 -2.28 -2.11
N VAL A 333 2.02 -3.14 -1.22
CA VAL A 333 3.07 -4.10 -1.58
C VAL A 333 2.53 -5.22 -2.46
N ALA A 334 1.32 -5.75 -2.16
CA ALA A 334 0.69 -6.80 -2.95
C ALA A 334 0.28 -6.36 -4.37
N ASP A 335 -0.03 -5.07 -4.53
CA ASP A 335 -0.34 -4.41 -5.81
C ASP A 335 0.90 -3.94 -6.58
N GLU A 336 2.09 -4.21 -6.04
CA GLU A 336 3.37 -3.81 -6.60
C GLU A 336 3.57 -2.30 -6.80
N ILE A 337 2.70 -1.46 -6.22
CA ILE A 337 2.85 0.00 -6.22
C ILE A 337 3.85 0.49 -5.17
N LEU A 338 4.20 -0.35 -4.20
CA LEU A 338 5.18 -0.08 -3.15
C LEU A 338 6.19 -1.23 -3.02
N PRO A 339 7.52 -0.99 -3.13
CA PRO A 339 8.50 -2.06 -3.09
C PRO A 339 8.71 -2.60 -1.65
N PRO A 340 8.95 -3.91 -1.43
CA PRO A 340 9.21 -4.45 -0.08
C PRO A 340 10.39 -3.81 0.66
N SER A 341 11.41 -3.32 -0.08
CA SER A 341 12.56 -2.59 0.47
C SER A 341 12.14 -1.32 1.21
N PHE A 342 11.04 -0.68 0.80
CA PHE A 342 10.46 0.46 1.50
C PHE A 342 10.21 0.14 2.98
N LEU A 343 9.58 -1.00 3.28
CA LEU A 343 9.25 -1.40 4.65
C LEU A 343 10.51 -1.61 5.49
N LEU A 344 11.55 -2.21 4.90
CA LEU A 344 12.83 -2.45 5.58
C LEU A 344 13.56 -1.15 5.91
N ASP A 345 13.63 -0.23 4.93
CA ASP A 345 14.31 1.05 5.08
C ASP A 345 13.66 1.91 6.17
N ARG A 346 12.32 1.97 6.17
CA ARG A 346 11.56 2.78 7.13
C ARG A 346 11.59 2.20 8.54
N TYR A 347 11.56 0.87 8.65
CA TYR A 347 11.72 0.18 9.93
C TYR A 347 13.10 0.45 10.52
N ARG A 348 14.16 0.33 9.71
CA ARG A 348 15.54 0.63 10.12
C ARG A 348 15.69 2.06 10.62
N LEU A 349 15.11 3.03 9.91
CA LEU A 349 15.24 4.45 10.23
C LEU A 349 14.26 4.92 11.32
N ASN A 350 13.47 4.01 11.90
CA ASN A 350 12.50 4.31 12.96
C ASN A 350 11.51 5.43 12.56
N TYR A 351 10.93 5.33 11.35
CA TYR A 351 9.91 6.28 10.90
C TYR A 351 8.67 6.17 11.78
N GLY A 352 8.10 7.32 12.17
CA GLY A 352 6.94 7.38 13.08
C GLY A 352 7.21 6.88 14.50
N GLY A 353 8.48 6.76 14.92
CA GLY A 353 8.84 6.29 16.25
C GLY A 353 8.35 4.87 16.54
N ASP A 354 8.08 4.58 17.81
CA ASP A 354 7.63 3.25 18.24
C ASP A 354 6.32 2.84 17.57
N ALA A 355 5.42 3.79 17.37
CA ALA A 355 4.12 3.60 16.73
C ALA A 355 4.27 3.22 15.25
N GLY A 356 5.03 3.99 14.47
CA GLY A 356 5.32 3.68 13.07
C GLY A 356 6.07 2.35 12.92
N VAL A 357 7.02 2.06 13.81
CA VAL A 357 7.75 0.78 13.84
C VAL A 357 6.81 -0.40 14.13
N GLN A 358 5.82 -0.25 15.02
CA GLN A 358 4.82 -1.28 15.27
C GLN A 358 4.00 -1.61 14.02
N VAL A 359 3.57 -0.59 13.27
CA VAL A 359 2.87 -0.76 11.99
C VAL A 359 3.75 -1.53 11.01
N LEU A 360 4.99 -1.06 10.78
CA LEU A 360 5.92 -1.67 9.82
C LEU A 360 6.25 -3.12 10.18
N LYS A 361 6.48 -3.41 11.46
CA LYS A 361 6.76 -4.77 11.96
C LYS A 361 5.59 -5.70 11.70
N LYS A 362 4.36 -5.21 11.88
CA LYS A 362 3.13 -5.97 11.62
C LYS A 362 2.98 -6.31 10.14
N VAL A 363 3.24 -5.36 9.25
CA VAL A 363 3.23 -5.59 7.79
C VAL A 363 4.29 -6.59 7.38
N GLN A 364 5.54 -6.44 7.85
CA GLN A 364 6.62 -7.38 7.56
C GLN A 364 6.28 -8.80 8.04
N LYS A 365 5.67 -8.92 9.23
CA LYS A 365 5.18 -10.20 9.76
C LYS A 365 4.12 -10.82 8.84
N TRP A 366 3.12 -10.05 8.41
CA TRP A 366 2.10 -10.53 7.47
C TRP A 366 2.67 -10.97 6.13
N LEU A 367 3.67 -10.25 5.62
CA LEU A 367 4.34 -10.63 4.37
C LEU A 367 5.22 -11.89 4.55
N ALA A 368 5.88 -12.06 5.70
CA ALA A 368 6.81 -13.17 5.96
C ALA A 368 6.12 -14.47 6.39
N GLU A 369 5.06 -14.38 7.19
CA GLU A 369 4.33 -15.56 7.72
C GLU A 369 3.52 -16.30 6.65
N GLN A 370 3.40 -15.74 5.45
CA GLN A 370 2.42 -16.20 4.47
C GLN A 370 3.04 -16.87 3.23
N ASN A 371 4.34 -17.21 3.21
CA ASN A 371 5.08 -17.82 2.08
C ASN A 371 4.28 -18.90 1.28
N GLY A 372 3.67 -18.52 0.16
CA GLY A 372 2.88 -19.34 -0.77
C GLY A 372 2.40 -18.54 -2.00
N LYS A 373 2.03 -19.20 -3.10
CA LYS A 373 1.64 -18.53 -4.38
C LYS A 373 0.31 -17.74 -4.32
N GLY A 374 -0.52 -17.91 -3.29
CA GLY A 374 -1.83 -17.24 -3.13
C GLY A 374 -1.83 -15.95 -2.29
N ILE A 375 -0.66 -15.45 -1.86
CA ILE A 375 -0.55 -14.31 -0.92
C ILE A 375 -1.04 -13.01 -1.53
N SER A 376 -0.59 -12.72 -2.75
CA SER A 376 -0.92 -11.49 -3.46
C SER A 376 -2.45 -11.39 -3.54
N VAL A 377 -3.13 -12.48 -3.90
CA VAL A 377 -4.60 -12.59 -3.90
C VAL A 377 -5.23 -12.29 -2.53
N ARG A 378 -4.75 -12.86 -1.41
CA ARG A 378 -5.35 -12.60 -0.08
C ARG A 378 -5.15 -11.17 0.41
N LEU A 379 -3.97 -10.59 0.19
CA LEU A 379 -3.70 -9.20 0.55
C LEU A 379 -4.43 -8.23 -0.37
N ARG A 380 -4.67 -8.59 -1.63
CA ARG A 380 -5.57 -7.85 -2.50
C ARG A 380 -7.00 -7.81 -1.97
N LYS A 381 -7.43 -8.85 -1.26
CA LYS A 381 -8.76 -8.98 -0.65
C LYS A 381 -8.87 -8.42 0.78
N VAL A 382 -7.90 -7.64 1.25
CA VAL A 382 -7.75 -7.29 2.69
C VAL A 382 -8.89 -6.45 3.28
N TRP A 383 -9.66 -5.77 2.44
CA TRP A 383 -10.75 -4.89 2.87
C TRP A 383 -12.10 -5.61 2.87
N THR A 384 -12.47 -6.23 1.75
CA THR A 384 -13.83 -6.79 1.53
C THR A 384 -13.86 -8.31 1.46
N GLY A 385 -12.71 -8.99 1.45
CA GLY A 385 -12.64 -10.45 1.26
C GLY A 385 -12.84 -10.90 -0.19
N THR A 386 -13.09 -9.99 -1.13
CA THR A 386 -13.30 -10.24 -2.58
C THR A 386 -12.26 -9.49 -3.41
N ASP A 387 -11.88 -10.02 -4.59
CA ASP A 387 -10.88 -9.39 -5.48
C ASP A 387 -11.39 -8.02 -6.01
N PRO A 388 -10.49 -7.12 -6.43
CA PRO A 388 -10.76 -5.72 -6.78
C PRO A 388 -11.52 -5.49 -8.08
N ASP A 389 -11.68 -6.53 -8.90
CA ASP A 389 -12.62 -6.48 -10.00
C ASP A 389 -14.01 -6.79 -9.44
N ASN A 390 -14.75 -5.74 -9.17
CA ASN A 390 -16.15 -5.77 -8.72
C ASN A 390 -17.04 -6.68 -9.60
N ALA A 391 -16.61 -7.04 -10.81
CA ALA A 391 -17.22 -8.08 -11.64
C ALA A 391 -17.11 -9.49 -11.00
N GLU A 392 -15.95 -9.89 -10.48
CA GLU A 392 -15.78 -11.17 -9.77
C GLU A 392 -16.49 -11.16 -8.41
N ALA A 393 -16.56 -10.02 -7.71
CA ALA A 393 -17.33 -9.91 -6.47
C ALA A 393 -18.84 -9.99 -6.71
N CYS A 394 -19.34 -9.37 -7.79
CA CYS A 394 -20.71 -9.53 -8.26
C CYS A 394 -20.97 -10.94 -8.77
N GLU A 395 -20.06 -11.54 -9.55
CA GLU A 395 -20.14 -12.91 -10.04
C GLU A 395 -20.09 -13.91 -8.88
N PHE A 396 -19.28 -13.66 -7.87
CA PHE A 396 -19.22 -14.47 -6.65
C PHE A 396 -20.53 -14.37 -5.87
N LYS A 397 -21.03 -13.15 -5.63
CA LYS A 397 -22.33 -12.95 -4.96
C LYS A 397 -23.47 -13.54 -5.79
N ALA A 398 -23.36 -13.54 -7.11
CA ALA A 398 -24.29 -14.18 -8.04
C ALA A 398 -24.18 -15.70 -7.96
N ARG A 399 -22.99 -16.29 -8.02
CA ARG A 399 -22.74 -17.74 -7.90
C ARG A 399 -23.18 -18.30 -6.55
N VAL A 400 -22.92 -17.60 -5.45
CA VAL A 400 -23.45 -17.99 -4.13
C VAL A 400 -24.97 -17.92 -4.15
N ARG A 401 -25.56 -16.88 -4.73
CA ARG A 401 -27.01 -16.73 -4.82
C ARG A 401 -27.63 -17.84 -5.69
N GLU A 402 -27.10 -18.07 -6.89
CA GLU A 402 -27.52 -19.11 -7.85
C GLU A 402 -27.44 -20.49 -7.21
N CYS A 403 -26.29 -20.84 -6.62
CA CYS A 403 -26.12 -22.11 -5.90
C CYS A 403 -27.18 -22.30 -4.81
N LEU A 404 -27.52 -21.25 -4.06
CA LEU A 404 -28.54 -21.33 -3.02
C LEU A 404 -29.95 -21.46 -3.60
N TYR A 405 -30.30 -20.75 -4.67
CA TYR A 405 -31.59 -20.93 -5.35
C TYR A 405 -31.71 -22.34 -5.95
N GLU A 406 -30.69 -22.81 -6.66
CA GLU A 406 -30.61 -24.17 -7.20
C GLU A 406 -30.73 -25.22 -6.09
N TYR A 407 -30.11 -24.99 -4.93
CA TYR A 407 -30.29 -25.85 -3.78
C TYR A 407 -31.75 -25.89 -3.29
N PHE A 408 -32.44 -24.75 -3.21
CA PHE A 408 -33.84 -24.75 -2.81
C PHE A 408 -34.75 -25.46 -3.83
N ASP A 409 -34.38 -25.45 -5.10
CA ASP A 409 -35.15 -26.10 -6.17
C ASP A 409 -34.83 -27.61 -6.29
N SER A 410 -33.58 -28.02 -6.06
CA SER A 410 -33.10 -29.41 -6.20
C SER A 410 -33.08 -30.20 -4.89
N ASN A 411 -32.92 -29.52 -3.75
CA ASN A 411 -32.61 -30.06 -2.44
C ASN A 411 -31.32 -30.92 -2.38
N ASP A 412 -30.38 -30.73 -3.32
CA ASP A 412 -29.09 -31.42 -3.33
C ASP A 412 -28.03 -30.65 -2.51
N LYS A 413 -27.97 -30.96 -1.21
CA LYS A 413 -26.97 -30.40 -0.30
C LYS A 413 -25.53 -30.79 -0.63
N LYS A 414 -25.30 -31.89 -1.36
CA LYS A 414 -23.93 -32.33 -1.71
C LYS A 414 -23.37 -31.46 -2.82
N GLU A 415 -24.17 -31.23 -3.85
CA GLU A 415 -23.82 -30.35 -4.95
C GLU A 415 -23.60 -28.92 -4.46
N ALA A 416 -24.52 -28.39 -3.65
CA ALA A 416 -24.37 -27.08 -3.02
C ALA A 416 -23.07 -26.97 -2.19
N ALA A 417 -22.75 -27.99 -1.37
CA ALA A 417 -21.52 -28.00 -0.58
C ALA A 417 -20.25 -28.12 -1.45
N CYS A 418 -20.30 -28.80 -2.60
CA CYS A 418 -19.19 -28.82 -3.56
C CYS A 418 -18.95 -27.44 -4.16
N ILE A 419 -19.99 -26.80 -4.70
CA ILE A 419 -19.90 -25.46 -5.30
C ILE A 419 -19.39 -24.45 -4.27
N LEU A 420 -19.99 -24.40 -3.08
CA LEU A 420 -19.57 -23.47 -2.03
C LEU A 420 -18.12 -23.68 -1.57
N ARG A 421 -17.61 -24.91 -1.62
CA ARG A 421 -16.22 -25.22 -1.28
C ARG A 421 -15.25 -24.79 -2.37
N GLU A 422 -15.62 -24.94 -3.65
CA GLU A 422 -14.84 -24.46 -4.78
C GLU A 422 -14.71 -22.94 -4.81
N LEU A 423 -15.69 -22.23 -4.23
CA LEU A 423 -15.68 -20.77 -4.09
C LEU A 423 -14.73 -20.26 -2.99
N GLU A 424 -14.11 -21.14 -2.18
CA GLU A 424 -13.12 -20.81 -1.14
C GLU A 424 -13.52 -19.62 -0.23
N LEU A 425 -14.74 -19.66 0.33
CA LEU A 425 -15.30 -18.56 1.12
C LEU A 425 -14.40 -18.16 2.31
N SER A 426 -14.07 -16.88 2.42
CA SER A 426 -13.53 -16.31 3.67
C SER A 426 -14.57 -16.35 4.80
N PRO A 427 -14.17 -16.24 6.07
CA PRO A 427 -15.11 -16.27 7.20
C PRO A 427 -16.26 -15.26 7.10
N ASP A 428 -15.97 -14.03 6.64
CA ASP A 428 -16.99 -13.00 6.49
C ASP A 428 -17.93 -13.28 5.31
N GLN A 429 -17.42 -13.87 4.22
CA GLN A 429 -18.23 -14.32 3.09
C GLN A 429 -19.09 -15.54 3.44
N ALA A 430 -18.60 -16.43 4.31
CA ALA A 430 -19.40 -17.54 4.82
C ALA A 430 -20.56 -17.04 5.68
N ALA A 431 -20.33 -16.04 6.54
CA ALA A 431 -21.40 -15.35 7.26
C ALA A 431 -22.40 -14.67 6.30
N GLU A 432 -21.91 -14.03 5.22
CA GLU A 432 -22.76 -13.44 4.18
C GLU A 432 -23.60 -14.50 3.45
N MET A 433 -23.00 -15.66 3.16
CA MET A 433 -23.69 -16.81 2.57
C MET A 433 -24.80 -17.32 3.49
N VAL A 434 -24.54 -17.46 4.80
CA VAL A 434 -25.55 -17.85 5.80
C VAL A 434 -26.71 -16.85 5.81
N ARG A 435 -26.42 -15.54 5.84
CA ARG A 435 -27.46 -14.50 5.73
C ARG A 435 -28.30 -14.68 4.45
N LYS A 436 -27.66 -14.86 3.29
CA LYS A 436 -28.36 -15.06 2.01
C LYS A 436 -29.25 -16.31 2.04
N LEU A 437 -28.76 -17.41 2.60
CA LEU A 437 -29.54 -18.64 2.78
C LEU A 437 -30.80 -18.40 3.64
N LEU A 438 -30.66 -17.66 4.74
CA LEU A 438 -31.79 -17.30 5.61
C LEU A 438 -32.81 -16.43 4.86
N VAL A 439 -32.35 -15.41 4.13
CA VAL A 439 -33.22 -14.50 3.36
C VAL A 439 -33.97 -15.25 2.26
N ILE A 440 -33.29 -16.05 1.43
CA ILE A 440 -33.92 -16.85 0.38
C ILE A 440 -34.92 -17.86 0.98
N GLY A 441 -34.56 -18.47 2.11
CA GLY A 441 -35.46 -19.36 2.84
C GLY A 441 -36.75 -18.65 3.26
N MET A 442 -36.66 -17.43 3.80
CA MET A 442 -37.82 -16.62 4.17
C MET A 442 -38.65 -16.18 2.96
N GLU A 443 -37.99 -15.78 1.88
CA GLU A 443 -38.62 -15.36 0.61
C GLU A 443 -39.47 -16.49 0.03
N LYS A 444 -38.89 -17.69 -0.16
CA LYS A 444 -39.62 -18.86 -0.66
C LYS A 444 -40.73 -19.32 0.27
N ALA A 445 -40.51 -19.23 1.60
CA ALA A 445 -41.56 -19.50 2.57
C ALA A 445 -42.71 -18.49 2.50
N ALA A 446 -42.51 -17.28 1.97
CA ALA A 446 -43.57 -16.28 1.75
C ALA A 446 -44.54 -16.71 0.65
N VAL A 447 -44.06 -17.48 -0.34
CA VAL A 447 -44.85 -18.02 -1.45
C VAL A 447 -45.47 -19.39 -1.13
N GLY A 448 -45.30 -19.89 0.11
CA GLY A 448 -45.95 -21.10 0.61
C GLY A 448 -45.09 -22.36 0.56
N GLU A 449 -43.82 -22.26 0.19
CA GLU A 449 -42.88 -23.38 0.23
C GLU A 449 -42.45 -23.73 1.66
N ARG A 450 -42.21 -25.02 1.95
CA ARG A 450 -41.68 -25.47 3.25
C ARG A 450 -40.15 -25.52 3.22
N THR A 451 -39.52 -24.37 3.42
CA THR A 451 -38.07 -24.20 3.23
C THR A 451 -37.24 -24.18 4.53
N THR A 452 -37.89 -24.11 5.71
CA THR A 452 -37.21 -24.10 7.02
C THR A 452 -36.31 -25.32 7.21
N GLU A 453 -36.82 -26.51 6.89
CA GLU A 453 -36.05 -27.76 6.94
C GLU A 453 -34.84 -27.73 5.99
N ASN A 454 -34.98 -27.14 4.81
CA ASN A 454 -33.92 -27.06 3.81
C ASN A 454 -32.79 -26.14 4.27
N VAL A 455 -33.11 -24.99 4.88
CA VAL A 455 -32.11 -24.08 5.48
C VAL A 455 -31.24 -24.84 6.49
N PHE A 456 -31.87 -25.48 7.47
CA PHE A 456 -31.13 -26.17 8.52
C PHE A 456 -30.44 -27.46 8.05
N ALA A 457 -30.97 -28.12 7.02
CA ALA A 457 -30.33 -29.28 6.42
C ALA A 457 -29.00 -28.91 5.75
N LEU A 458 -28.93 -27.78 5.04
CA LEU A 458 -27.69 -27.31 4.42
C LEU A 458 -26.68 -26.84 5.48
N LEU A 459 -27.10 -26.01 6.44
CA LEU A 459 -26.22 -25.52 7.51
C LEU A 459 -25.59 -26.68 8.30
N ARG A 460 -26.40 -27.69 8.67
CA ARG A 460 -25.88 -28.88 9.35
C ARG A 460 -24.87 -29.64 8.51
N TYR A 461 -25.15 -29.80 7.22
CA TYR A 461 -24.28 -30.54 6.31
C TYR A 461 -22.93 -29.84 6.10
N LEU A 462 -22.93 -28.51 5.98
CA LEU A 462 -21.70 -27.71 5.87
C LEU A 462 -20.89 -27.74 7.18
N LEU A 463 -21.56 -27.69 8.34
CA LEU A 463 -20.91 -27.79 9.66
C LEU A 463 -20.26 -29.16 9.87
N GLU A 464 -20.96 -30.26 9.54
CA GLU A 464 -20.43 -31.63 9.61
C GLU A 464 -19.19 -31.84 8.72
N ARG A 465 -19.11 -31.09 7.62
CA ARG A 465 -17.99 -31.11 6.67
C ARG A 465 -16.88 -30.11 6.99
N THR A 466 -17.02 -29.32 8.06
CA THR A 466 -16.12 -28.22 8.43
C THR A 466 -15.95 -27.17 7.34
N ASP A 467 -16.94 -27.04 6.44
CA ASP A 467 -16.94 -26.00 5.40
C ASP A 467 -17.35 -24.63 6.00
N ILE A 468 -18.06 -24.63 7.14
CA ILE A 468 -18.38 -23.46 7.98
C ILE A 468 -18.23 -23.83 9.47
N ASP A 469 -18.18 -22.84 10.35
CA ASP A 469 -18.20 -23.01 11.81
C ASP A 469 -19.36 -22.27 12.51
N GLU A 470 -19.48 -22.45 13.82
CA GLU A 470 -20.54 -21.84 14.64
C GLU A 470 -20.46 -20.30 14.67
N GLU A 471 -19.25 -19.73 14.61
CA GLU A 471 -19.04 -18.27 14.62
C GLU A 471 -19.58 -17.64 13.33
N MET A 472 -19.33 -18.28 12.18
CA MET A 472 -19.86 -17.86 10.88
C MET A 472 -21.39 -17.91 10.84
N ILE A 473 -22.00 -18.95 11.44
CA ILE A 473 -23.46 -19.05 11.56
C ILE A 473 -23.98 -17.89 12.41
N GLN A 474 -23.42 -17.67 13.60
CA GLN A 474 -23.84 -16.59 14.48
C GLN A 474 -23.75 -15.23 13.79
N LYS A 475 -22.61 -14.93 13.15
CA LYS A 475 -22.44 -13.68 12.39
C LYS A 475 -23.46 -13.54 11.27
N GLY A 476 -23.79 -14.61 10.55
CA GLY A 476 -24.81 -14.56 9.49
C GLY A 476 -26.21 -14.17 10.03
N PHE A 477 -26.58 -14.68 11.21
CA PHE A 477 -27.81 -14.26 11.89
C PHE A 477 -27.74 -12.80 12.39
N GLU A 478 -26.59 -12.36 12.92
CA GLU A 478 -26.38 -10.95 13.32
C GLU A 478 -26.50 -10.01 12.12
N GLN A 479 -25.89 -10.34 10.97
CA GLN A 479 -26.02 -9.55 9.75
C GLN A 479 -27.47 -9.48 9.27
N THR A 480 -28.21 -10.60 9.33
CA THR A 480 -29.64 -10.63 8.98
C THR A 480 -30.46 -9.70 9.87
N ARG A 481 -30.18 -9.68 11.19
CA ARG A 481 -30.82 -8.78 12.14
C ARG A 481 -30.48 -7.31 11.87
N ASN A 482 -29.22 -7.00 11.59
CA ASN A 482 -28.75 -5.63 11.37
C ASN A 482 -29.30 -5.03 10.07
N MET A 483 -29.56 -5.85 9.05
CA MET A 483 -30.14 -5.44 7.76
C MET A 483 -31.67 -5.60 7.70
N ALA A 484 -32.36 -5.74 8.84
CA ALA A 484 -33.78 -6.08 8.86
C ALA A 484 -34.67 -5.07 8.10
N GLU A 485 -34.39 -3.77 8.22
CA GLU A 485 -35.20 -2.74 7.57
C GLU A 485 -35.07 -2.77 6.03
N GLU A 486 -33.91 -3.14 5.51
CA GLU A 486 -33.71 -3.32 4.06
C GLU A 486 -34.41 -4.59 3.56
N ILE A 487 -34.24 -5.71 4.28
CA ILE A 487 -34.84 -7.00 3.90
C ILE A 487 -36.38 -6.94 3.93
N LYS A 488 -36.97 -6.14 4.81
CA LYS A 488 -38.43 -5.91 4.88
C LYS A 488 -39.02 -5.32 3.61
N LEU A 489 -38.23 -4.60 2.81
CA LEU A 489 -38.68 -4.07 1.53
C LEU A 489 -39.08 -5.19 0.57
N ASP A 490 -38.36 -6.31 0.61
CA ASP A 490 -38.60 -7.49 -0.23
C ASP A 490 -39.44 -8.56 0.48
N ILE A 491 -39.36 -8.65 1.82
CA ILE A 491 -40.06 -9.64 2.65
C ILE A 491 -40.87 -8.92 3.75
N PRO A 492 -42.10 -8.45 3.46
CA PRO A 492 -42.88 -7.63 4.39
C PRO A 492 -43.24 -8.30 5.73
N ASP A 493 -43.26 -9.64 5.78
CA ASP A 493 -43.55 -10.42 6.98
C ASP A 493 -42.29 -10.98 7.68
N MET A 494 -41.12 -10.37 7.43
CA MET A 494 -39.85 -10.70 8.08
C MET A 494 -39.93 -10.68 9.62
N ASP A 495 -40.62 -9.70 10.22
CA ASP A 495 -40.77 -9.57 11.68
C ASP A 495 -41.42 -10.80 12.33
N ARG A 496 -42.16 -11.59 11.55
CA ARG A 496 -42.72 -12.87 11.99
C ARG A 496 -41.80 -14.04 11.67
N ARG A 497 -41.17 -14.05 10.50
CA ARG A 497 -40.40 -15.19 9.97
C ARG A 497 -39.01 -15.31 10.59
N PHE A 498 -38.28 -14.21 10.73
CA PHE A 498 -36.92 -14.23 11.24
C PHE A 498 -36.86 -14.72 12.70
N PRO A 499 -37.72 -14.26 13.64
CA PRO A 499 -37.76 -14.83 14.99
C PRO A 499 -38.09 -16.33 15.02
N GLN A 500 -38.93 -16.82 14.11
CA GLN A 500 -39.23 -18.26 14.00
C GLN A 500 -37.99 -19.08 13.61
N LEU A 501 -37.18 -18.56 12.68
CA LEU A 501 -35.90 -19.18 12.30
C LEU A 501 -34.89 -19.15 13.46
N VAL A 502 -34.81 -18.04 14.21
CA VAL A 502 -33.93 -17.93 15.39
C VAL A 502 -34.29 -18.99 16.44
N GLU A 503 -35.57 -19.12 16.78
CA GLU A 503 -36.02 -20.11 17.77
C GLU A 503 -35.76 -21.56 17.30
N GLU A 504 -35.92 -21.83 16.01
CA GLU A 504 -35.62 -23.14 15.45
C GLU A 504 -34.11 -23.44 15.42
N ALA A 505 -33.27 -22.43 15.14
CA ALA A 505 -31.81 -22.54 15.20
C ALA A 505 -31.32 -22.84 16.62
N LYS A 506 -31.90 -22.17 17.64
CA LYS A 506 -31.63 -22.45 19.06
C LYS A 506 -31.99 -23.89 19.45
N LYS A 507 -33.18 -24.37 19.06
CA LYS A 507 -33.60 -25.76 19.33
C LYS A 507 -32.66 -26.79 18.71
N ARG A 508 -32.06 -26.46 17.56
CA ARG A 508 -31.12 -27.33 16.84
C ARG A 508 -29.67 -27.20 17.30
N GLY A 509 -29.40 -26.33 18.28
CA GLY A 509 -28.06 -26.09 18.84
C GLY A 509 -27.12 -25.34 17.90
N MET A 510 -27.65 -24.59 16.93
CA MET A 510 -26.86 -23.83 15.95
C MET A 510 -26.65 -22.37 16.34
N LEU A 511 -27.36 -21.89 17.36
CA LEU A 511 -27.20 -20.57 17.96
C LEU A 511 -27.19 -20.69 19.48
N SER A 512 -26.51 -19.75 20.14
CA SER A 512 -26.52 -19.67 21.59
C SER A 512 -27.92 -19.32 22.12
N ALA A 513 -28.20 -19.71 23.36
CA ALA A 513 -29.47 -19.36 24.01
C ALA A 513 -29.62 -17.85 24.24
N GLU A 514 -28.50 -17.11 24.25
CA GLU A 514 -28.41 -15.68 24.53
C GLU A 514 -28.56 -14.79 23.29
N PHE A 515 -28.52 -15.36 22.08
CA PHE A 515 -28.81 -14.66 20.83
C PHE A 515 -30.26 -14.15 20.78
#